data_AF-A0A368FGP4-F1
#
_entry.id   AF-A0A368FGP4-F1
#
_cell.length_a   1.000
_cell.length_b   1.000
_cell.length_c   1.000
_cell.angle_alpha   90.00
_cell.angle_beta   90.00
_cell.angle_gamma   90.00
#
_symmetry.space_group_name_H-M   'P 1'
#
loop_
_entity.id
_entity.type
_entity.pdbx_description
1 polymer ?
#
loop_
_entity_poly.entity_id
_entity_poly.type
_entity_poly.pdbx_seq_one_letter_code
_entity_poly.pdbx_strand_id
1 'polypeptide(L)'
;MVLPNSDFALAKFLIDSNRLGSQELKRVLDLGSVLEACDFAVFWALMKGEYKPSTDVSERFKIPQEVPRMVKAVAGFEEAVRVYACRVISVTFQNIEKTVLSRLLGGASDKQVADYAKRFGWEEKPNGVYFIANHEATIRTRNIDEKLQFSNVADILRNMPGIPVLEQ
;
A
#
# COMPACT_ATOMS: atom_id res chain seq x y z
N MET A 1 -14.82 2.85 -2.35
CA MET A 1 -13.39 3.25 -2.26
C MET A 1 -12.65 2.65 -3.45
N VAL A 2 -11.80 3.42 -4.12
CA VAL A 2 -11.16 3.03 -5.40
C VAL A 2 -9.66 2.74 -5.27
N LEU A 3 -9.07 2.90 -4.07
CA LEU A 3 -7.71 2.44 -3.80
C LEU A 3 -7.55 0.97 -4.23
N PRO A 4 -6.47 0.61 -4.95
CA PRO A 4 -5.18 1.32 -5.12
C PRO A 4 -5.12 2.38 -6.24
N ASN A 5 -6.21 2.70 -6.94
CA ASN A 5 -6.15 3.67 -8.04
C ASN A 5 -5.81 5.09 -7.55
N SER A 6 -5.25 5.90 -8.46
CA SER A 6 -4.77 7.26 -8.17
C SER A 6 -5.87 8.30 -7.92
N ASP A 7 -7.15 7.91 -7.92
CA ASP A 7 -8.30 8.80 -7.75
C ASP A 7 -8.21 9.63 -6.46
N PHE A 8 -7.69 9.06 -5.37
CA PHE A 8 -7.53 9.80 -4.11
C PHE A 8 -6.46 10.90 -4.22
N ALA A 9 -5.34 10.62 -4.92
CA ALA A 9 -4.32 11.62 -5.19
C ALA A 9 -4.83 12.72 -6.12
N LEU A 10 -5.60 12.37 -7.16
CA LEU A 10 -6.24 13.34 -8.04
C LEU A 10 -7.24 14.23 -7.29
N ALA A 11 -8.05 13.65 -6.42
CA ALA A 11 -8.98 14.40 -5.59
C ALA A 11 -8.25 15.36 -4.64
N LYS A 12 -7.08 14.99 -4.08
CA LYS A 12 -6.23 15.89 -3.28
C LYS A 12 -5.83 17.14 -4.06
N PHE A 13 -5.47 17.01 -5.35
CA PHE A 13 -5.07 18.14 -6.19
C PHE A 13 -6.22 19.07 -6.59
N LEU A 14 -7.47 18.60 -6.54
CA LEU A 14 -8.65 19.40 -6.88
C LEU A 14 -9.19 20.21 -5.69
N ILE A 15 -8.63 20.03 -4.49
CA ILE A 15 -9.07 20.77 -3.31
C ILE A 15 -8.39 22.14 -3.27
N ASP A 16 -9.21 23.19 -3.23
CA ASP A 16 -8.74 24.55 -3.02
C ASP A 16 -7.99 24.68 -1.69
N SER A 17 -6.82 25.32 -1.74
CA SER A 17 -5.95 25.55 -0.57
C SER A 17 -6.68 26.28 0.57
N ASN A 18 -7.67 27.12 0.25
CA ASN A 18 -8.49 27.82 1.23
C ASN A 18 -9.40 26.90 2.05
N ARG A 19 -9.65 25.67 1.60
CA ARG A 19 -10.47 24.68 2.30
C ARG A 19 -9.66 23.69 3.13
N LEU A 20 -8.33 23.70 3.03
CA LEU A 20 -7.42 22.81 3.78
C LEU A 20 -7.48 23.01 5.30
N GLY A 21 -8.04 24.14 5.77
CA GLY A 21 -8.24 24.41 7.20
C GLY A 21 -9.45 23.71 7.83
N SER A 22 -10.36 23.12 7.04
CA SER A 22 -11.54 22.41 7.57
C SER A 22 -11.12 21.16 8.33
N GLN A 23 -11.65 20.99 9.55
CA GLN A 23 -11.38 19.81 10.35
C GLN A 23 -11.95 18.54 9.70
N GLU A 24 -13.10 18.63 9.04
CA GLU A 24 -13.74 17.52 8.33
C GLU A 24 -12.84 17.02 7.20
N LEU A 25 -12.31 17.96 6.41
CA LEU A 25 -11.41 17.60 5.32
C LEU A 25 -10.10 17.02 5.85
N LYS A 26 -9.53 17.62 6.90
CA LYS A 26 -8.32 17.09 7.54
C LYS A 26 -8.51 15.65 8.00
N ARG A 27 -9.65 15.32 8.62
CA ARG A 27 -9.99 13.94 9.03
C ARG A 27 -10.03 12.97 7.84
N VAL A 28 -10.61 13.38 6.71
CA VAL A 28 -10.63 12.57 5.47
C VAL A 28 -9.20 12.33 4.96
N LEU A 29 -8.35 13.37 4.96
CA LEU A 29 -6.96 13.28 4.51
C LEU A 29 -6.10 12.41 5.44
N ASP A 30 -6.28 12.54 6.76
CA ASP A 30 -5.60 11.71 7.77
C ASP A 30 -6.01 10.24 7.64
N LEU A 31 -7.30 9.95 7.48
CA LEU A 31 -7.81 8.60 7.23
C LEU A 31 -7.27 8.02 5.91
N GLY A 32 -7.25 8.83 4.85
CA GLY A 32 -6.71 8.42 3.56
C GLY A 32 -5.21 8.12 3.65
N SER A 33 -4.45 8.89 4.44
CA SER A 33 -3.03 8.64 4.67
C SER A 33 -2.77 7.31 5.40
N VAL A 34 -3.64 6.92 6.34
CA VAL A 34 -3.60 5.60 6.99
C VAL A 34 -3.81 4.47 5.97
N LEU A 35 -4.78 4.63 5.06
CA LEU A 35 -5.07 3.64 4.02
C LEU A 35 -3.99 3.59 2.93
N GLU A 36 -3.41 4.72 2.53
CA GLU A 36 -2.25 4.78 1.63
C GLU A 36 -1.02 4.10 2.25
N ALA A 37 -0.79 4.28 3.55
CA ALA A 37 0.26 3.59 4.29
C ALA A 37 -0.04 2.10 4.57
N CYS A 38 -1.20 1.60 4.13
CA CYS A 38 -1.67 0.23 4.36
C CYS A 38 -1.75 -0.15 5.85
N ASP A 39 -1.93 0.82 6.74
CA ASP A 39 -2.07 0.57 8.18
C ASP A 39 -3.52 0.22 8.53
N PHE A 40 -3.91 -0.99 8.12
CA PHE A 40 -5.25 -1.51 8.36
C PHE A 40 -5.53 -1.72 9.85
N ALA A 41 -4.51 -1.98 10.67
CA ALA A 41 -4.67 -2.16 12.11
C ALA A 41 -5.19 -0.86 12.76
N VAL A 42 -4.57 0.28 12.43
CA VAL A 42 -5.04 1.59 12.90
C VAL A 42 -6.43 1.90 12.37
N PHE A 43 -6.70 1.64 11.09
CA PHE A 43 -8.04 1.84 10.51
C PHE A 43 -9.12 1.08 11.30
N TRP A 44 -8.91 -0.22 11.57
CA TRP A 44 -9.89 -1.02 12.30
C TRP A 44 -9.98 -0.63 13.78
N ALA A 45 -8.88 -0.21 14.41
CA ALA A 45 -8.90 0.32 15.78
C ALA A 45 -9.73 1.60 15.88
N LEU A 46 -9.65 2.49 14.88
CA LEU A 46 -10.50 3.68 14.78
C LEU A 46 -11.97 3.29 14.61
N MET A 47 -12.27 2.33 13.74
CA MET A 47 -13.64 1.84 13.50
C MET A 47 -14.27 1.17 14.72
N LYS A 48 -13.49 0.44 15.52
CA LYS A 48 -13.93 -0.24 16.76
C LYS A 48 -13.99 0.70 17.97
N GLY A 49 -13.46 1.92 17.86
CA GLY A 49 -13.33 2.85 18.99
C GLY A 49 -12.26 2.44 20.02
N GLU A 50 -11.35 1.54 19.63
CA GLU A 50 -10.23 1.06 20.45
C GLU A 50 -9.00 1.96 20.31
N TYR A 51 -9.00 2.87 19.33
CA TYR A 51 -7.91 3.81 19.11
C TYR A 51 -7.78 4.79 20.29
N LYS A 52 -6.59 4.80 20.90
CA LYS A 52 -6.25 5.69 22.00
C LYS A 52 -5.44 6.86 21.45
N PRO A 53 -6.01 8.08 21.38
CA PRO A 53 -5.27 9.25 20.92
C PRO A 53 -4.13 9.56 21.90
N SER A 54 -2.96 9.84 21.34
CA SER A 54 -1.81 10.32 22.09
C SER A 54 -2.02 11.78 22.52
N THR A 55 -1.30 12.20 23.56
CA THR A 55 -1.25 13.61 24.01
C THR A 55 -0.34 14.49 23.16
N ASP A 56 0.27 13.93 22.11
CA ASP A 56 1.15 14.64 21.18
C ASP A 56 0.37 15.68 20.34
N VAL A 57 1.00 16.82 20.08
CA VAL A 57 0.48 17.86 19.18
C VAL A 57 0.28 17.32 17.75
N SER A 58 1.10 16.35 17.35
CA SER A 58 1.04 15.66 16.06
C SER A 58 -0.04 14.58 15.98
N GLU A 59 -0.84 14.35 17.03
CA GLU A 59 -1.95 13.39 16.99
C GLU A 59 -2.94 13.76 15.88
N ARG A 60 -3.13 12.82 14.94
CA ARG A 60 -3.95 12.98 13.74
C ARG A 60 -5.43 12.82 14.08
N PHE A 61 -5.76 11.87 14.95
CA PHE A 61 -7.14 11.54 15.30
C PHE A 61 -7.50 12.06 16.69
N LYS A 62 -7.56 13.39 16.85
CA LYS A 62 -7.93 14.04 18.12
C LYS A 62 -9.34 13.68 18.61
N ILE A 63 -10.25 13.39 17.68
CA ILE A 63 -11.63 12.98 17.95
C ILE A 63 -11.91 11.69 17.17
N PRO A 64 -11.46 10.52 17.66
CA PRO A 64 -11.53 9.27 16.90
C PRO A 64 -12.98 8.81 16.63
N GLN A 65 -13.95 9.23 17.45
CA GLN A 65 -15.37 8.88 17.31
C GLN A 65 -16.04 9.42 16.03
N GLU A 66 -15.49 10.48 15.44
CA GLU A 66 -16.01 11.05 14.19
C GLU A 66 -15.65 10.19 12.97
N VAL A 67 -14.59 9.38 13.06
CA VAL A 67 -14.14 8.52 11.96
C VAL A 67 -15.18 7.44 11.65
N PRO A 68 -15.67 6.63 12.61
CA PRO A 68 -16.77 5.69 12.36
C PRO A 68 -18.03 6.37 11.82
N ARG A 69 -18.37 7.57 12.31
CA ARG A 69 -19.56 8.32 11.86
C ARG A 69 -19.46 8.66 10.37
N MET A 70 -18.31 9.17 9.96
CA MET A 70 -18.02 9.51 8.56
C MET A 70 -17.98 8.28 7.66
N VAL A 71 -17.34 7.20 8.12
CA VAL A 71 -17.23 5.95 7.33
C VAL A 71 -18.59 5.28 7.17
N LYS A 72 -19.42 5.20 8.23
CA LYS A 72 -20.75 4.60 8.18
C LYS A 72 -21.74 5.36 7.30
N ALA A 73 -21.51 6.65 7.06
CA ALA A 73 -22.29 7.43 6.10
C ALA A 73 -22.06 6.97 4.64
N VAL A 74 -20.95 6.27 4.37
CA VAL A 74 -20.61 5.74 3.04
C VAL A 74 -20.86 4.23 3.02
N ALA A 75 -22.02 3.83 2.47
CA ALA A 75 -22.39 2.43 2.35
C ALA A 75 -21.32 1.63 1.57
N GLY A 76 -20.91 0.48 2.11
CA GLY A 76 -19.93 -0.41 1.48
C GLY A 76 -18.46 0.03 1.62
N PHE A 77 -18.15 1.10 2.37
CA PHE A 77 -16.77 1.56 2.54
C PHE A 77 -15.89 0.51 3.23
N GLU A 78 -16.36 -0.10 4.32
CA GLU A 78 -15.61 -1.15 5.03
C GLU A 78 -15.29 -2.35 4.14
N GLU A 79 -16.26 -2.80 3.35
CA GLU A 79 -16.05 -3.89 2.39
C GLU A 79 -15.02 -3.50 1.33
N ALA A 80 -15.07 -2.26 0.84
CA ALA A 80 -14.07 -1.77 -0.09
C ALA A 80 -12.66 -1.74 0.54
N VAL A 81 -12.54 -1.40 1.83
CA VAL A 81 -11.28 -1.47 2.58
C VAL A 81 -10.79 -2.91 2.71
N ARG A 82 -11.66 -3.88 3.01
CA ARG A 82 -11.30 -5.31 3.05
C ARG A 82 -10.83 -5.81 1.69
N VAL A 83 -11.53 -5.47 0.61
CA VAL A 83 -11.14 -5.80 -0.77
C VAL A 83 -9.78 -5.19 -1.12
N TYR A 84 -9.54 -3.94 -0.72
CA TYR A 84 -8.25 -3.29 -0.90
C TYR A 84 -7.14 -3.98 -0.10
N ALA A 85 -7.38 -4.32 1.17
CA ALA A 85 -6.44 -5.08 1.98
C ALA A 85 -6.11 -6.45 1.34
N CYS A 86 -7.11 -7.17 0.82
CA CYS A 86 -6.87 -8.42 0.10
C CYS A 86 -6.01 -8.22 -1.16
N ARG A 87 -6.20 -7.13 -1.91
CA ARG A 87 -5.33 -6.80 -3.06
C ARG A 87 -3.89 -6.56 -2.63
N VAL A 88 -3.68 -5.78 -1.57
CA VAL A 88 -2.34 -5.53 -1.01
C VAL A 88 -1.71 -6.86 -0.58
N ILE A 89 -2.43 -7.68 0.18
CA ILE A 89 -1.95 -8.98 0.67
C ILE A 89 -1.56 -9.89 -0.50
N SER A 90 -2.35 -9.91 -1.58
CA SER A 90 -2.07 -10.70 -2.78
C SER A 90 -0.75 -10.35 -3.45
N VAL A 91 -0.28 -9.11 -3.29
CA VAL A 91 0.98 -8.63 -3.88
C VAL A 91 2.15 -8.74 -2.90
N THR A 92 1.91 -8.63 -1.60
CA THR A 92 2.99 -8.53 -0.60
C THR A 92 3.34 -9.85 0.08
N PHE A 93 2.43 -10.83 0.13
CA PHE A 93 2.66 -12.10 0.82
C PHE A 93 2.70 -13.28 -0.14
N GLN A 94 3.61 -14.23 0.13
CA GLN A 94 3.55 -15.57 -0.49
C GLN A 94 2.70 -16.52 0.36
N ASN A 95 2.86 -16.46 1.68
CA ASN A 95 2.06 -17.20 2.65
C ASN A 95 1.72 -16.26 3.81
N ILE A 96 0.54 -16.42 4.41
CA ILE A 96 0.08 -15.62 5.55
C ILE A 96 -0.67 -16.49 6.55
N GLU A 97 -0.42 -16.29 7.84
CA GLU A 97 -1.20 -16.97 8.88
C GLU A 97 -2.65 -16.45 8.91
N LYS A 98 -3.60 -17.34 9.15
CA LYS A 98 -5.04 -17.01 9.26
C LYS A 98 -5.31 -15.95 10.33
N THR A 99 -4.58 -15.99 11.45
CA THR A 99 -4.66 -15.01 12.54
C THR A 99 -4.29 -13.60 12.07
N VAL A 100 -3.18 -13.47 11.33
CA VAL A 100 -2.72 -12.20 10.76
C VAL A 100 -3.68 -11.72 9.67
N LEU A 101 -4.13 -12.62 8.80
CA LEU A 101 -5.09 -12.31 7.75
C LEU A 101 -6.41 -11.78 8.33
N SER A 102 -6.97 -12.48 9.33
CA SER A 102 -8.18 -12.03 10.03
C SER A 102 -7.97 -10.65 10.66
N ARG A 103 -6.82 -10.41 11.30
CA ARG A 103 -6.50 -9.10 11.90
C ARG A 103 -6.46 -7.98 10.87
N LEU A 104 -5.81 -8.18 9.72
CA LEU A 104 -5.73 -7.19 8.64
C LEU A 104 -7.11 -6.88 8.03
N LEU A 105 -8.03 -7.84 8.08
CA LEU A 105 -9.42 -7.70 7.62
C LEU A 105 -10.39 -7.20 8.71
N GLY A 106 -9.87 -6.81 9.88
CA GLY A 106 -10.64 -6.21 10.97
C GLY A 106 -11.21 -7.20 11.98
N GLY A 107 -10.65 -8.40 12.07
CA GLY A 107 -11.19 -9.51 12.87
C GLY A 107 -12.26 -10.27 12.09
N ALA A 108 -12.03 -10.51 10.80
CA ALA A 108 -12.94 -11.28 9.96
C ALA A 108 -13.09 -12.70 10.50
N SER A 109 -14.32 -13.21 10.53
CA SER A 109 -14.61 -14.59 10.94
C SER A 109 -14.02 -15.60 9.95
N ASP A 110 -13.87 -16.84 10.38
CA ASP A 110 -13.36 -17.94 9.56
C ASP A 110 -14.11 -18.09 8.23
N LYS A 111 -15.43 -17.92 8.25
CA LYS A 111 -16.27 -17.96 7.06
C LYS A 111 -15.92 -16.82 6.09
N GLN A 112 -15.78 -15.60 6.60
CA GLN A 112 -15.42 -14.45 5.77
C GLN A 112 -14.02 -14.59 5.19
N VAL A 113 -13.06 -15.08 5.97
CA VAL A 113 -11.71 -15.36 5.49
C VAL A 113 -11.73 -16.38 4.35
N ALA A 114 -12.50 -17.46 4.49
CA ALA A 114 -12.68 -18.45 3.43
C ALA A 114 -13.35 -17.87 2.17
N ASP A 115 -14.35 -17.00 2.33
CA ASP A 115 -15.01 -16.31 1.21
C ASP A 115 -14.03 -15.41 0.45
N TYR A 116 -13.18 -14.65 1.16
CA TYR A 116 -12.13 -13.84 0.54
C TYR A 116 -11.04 -14.70 -0.09
N ALA A 117 -10.61 -15.77 0.56
CA ALA A 117 -9.63 -16.71 -0.01
C ALA A 117 -10.12 -17.26 -1.34
N LYS A 118 -11.38 -17.72 -1.41
CA LYS A 118 -12.00 -18.19 -2.66
C LYS A 118 -12.07 -17.08 -3.72
N ARG A 119 -12.42 -15.85 -3.33
CA ARG A 119 -12.54 -14.71 -4.24
C ARG A 119 -11.20 -14.28 -4.84
N PHE A 120 -10.11 -14.40 -4.08
CA PHE A 120 -8.76 -14.00 -4.48
C PHE A 120 -7.87 -15.17 -4.93
N GLY A 121 -8.39 -16.40 -4.93
CA GLY A 121 -7.67 -17.60 -5.38
C GLY A 121 -6.59 -18.06 -4.40
N TRP A 122 -6.75 -17.79 -3.11
CA TRP A 122 -5.81 -18.24 -2.07
C TRP A 122 -6.13 -19.66 -1.62
N GLU A 123 -5.09 -20.44 -1.35
CA GLU A 123 -5.21 -21.85 -0.96
C GLU A 123 -4.94 -22.01 0.54
N GLU A 124 -5.86 -22.64 1.28
CA GLU A 124 -5.64 -22.96 2.69
C GLU A 124 -4.72 -24.19 2.80
N LYS A 125 -3.59 -24.03 3.49
CA LYS A 125 -2.64 -25.11 3.81
C LYS A 125 -2.94 -25.72 5.18
N PRO A 126 -2.50 -26.97 5.43
CA PRO A 126 -2.50 -27.55 6.76
C PRO A 126 -1.70 -26.61 7.69
N ASN A 127 -2.20 -26.37 8.91
CA ASN A 127 -1.66 -25.46 9.94
C ASN A 127 -2.24 -24.02 9.97
N GLY A 128 -3.33 -23.75 9.25
CA GLY A 128 -3.99 -22.44 9.32
C GLY A 128 -3.20 -21.32 8.66
N VAL A 129 -2.46 -21.67 7.60
CA VAL A 129 -1.71 -20.74 6.75
C VAL A 129 -2.37 -20.71 5.38
N TYR A 130 -2.53 -19.53 4.81
CA TYR A 130 -3.02 -19.35 3.44
C TYR A 130 -1.83 -19.11 2.53
N PHE A 131 -1.74 -19.90 1.46
CA PHE A 131 -0.88 -19.63 0.33
C PHE A 131 -1.57 -18.63 -0.60
N ILE A 132 -0.86 -17.56 -0.88
CA ILE A 132 -1.39 -16.39 -1.56
C ILE A 132 -0.98 -16.39 -3.03
N ALA A 133 0.33 -16.39 -3.29
CA ALA A 133 0.90 -16.47 -4.62
C ALA A 133 2.38 -16.87 -4.54
N ASN A 134 2.90 -17.50 -5.59
CA ASN A 134 4.34 -17.65 -5.75
C ASN A 134 4.91 -16.37 -6.39
N HIS A 135 5.65 -15.58 -5.61
CA HIS A 135 6.27 -14.33 -6.07
C HIS A 135 7.66 -14.52 -6.70
N GLU A 136 8.08 -15.74 -7.04
CA GLU A 136 9.36 -15.99 -7.70
C GLU A 136 9.55 -15.18 -8.99
N ALA A 137 8.48 -14.91 -9.75
CA ALA A 137 8.52 -14.05 -10.95
C ALA A 137 8.56 -12.54 -10.64
N THR A 138 8.26 -12.14 -9.40
CA THR A 138 8.22 -10.74 -8.94
C THR A 138 9.57 -10.28 -8.38
N ILE A 139 10.48 -11.23 -8.10
CA ILE A 139 11.88 -10.97 -7.75
C ILE A 139 12.61 -10.50 -9.02
N ARG A 140 12.48 -9.21 -9.34
CA ARG A 140 13.34 -8.58 -10.35
C ARG A 140 14.69 -8.30 -9.70
N THR A 141 15.68 -9.13 -9.93
CA THR A 141 17.07 -8.75 -9.69
C THR A 141 17.39 -7.60 -10.64
N ARG A 142 17.44 -6.36 -10.14
CA ARG A 142 18.12 -5.29 -10.88
C ARG A 142 19.60 -5.56 -10.74
N ASN A 143 20.23 -6.05 -11.81
CA ASN A 143 21.69 -5.97 -11.93
C ASN A 143 22.04 -4.48 -11.98
N ILE A 144 22.50 -3.93 -10.85
CA ILE A 144 23.16 -2.62 -10.80
C ILE A 144 24.62 -2.90 -11.13
N ASP A 145 24.87 -3.19 -12.40
CA ASP A 145 26.23 -3.36 -12.90
C ASP A 145 26.36 -2.40 -14.06
N GLU A 146 27.12 -1.33 -13.86
CA GLU A 146 27.41 -0.36 -14.90
C GLU A 146 28.41 -1.00 -15.88
N LYS A 147 27.88 -1.72 -16.86
CA LYS A 147 28.70 -2.41 -17.86
C LYS A 147 29.27 -1.38 -18.84
N LEU A 148 30.50 -0.97 -18.60
CA LEU A 148 31.29 -0.20 -19.55
C LEU A 148 31.60 -1.08 -20.78
N GLN A 149 30.91 -0.86 -21.90
CA GLN A 149 31.23 -1.51 -23.16
C GLN A 149 32.32 -0.72 -23.89
N PHE A 150 33.10 -1.38 -24.74
CA PHE A 150 34.16 -0.71 -25.50
C PHE A 150 33.64 0.47 -26.33
N SER A 151 32.41 0.38 -26.87
CA SER A 151 31.73 1.49 -27.54
C SER A 151 31.55 2.72 -26.64
N ASN A 152 31.35 2.54 -25.33
CA ASN A 152 31.22 3.65 -24.38
C ASN A 152 32.54 4.42 -24.18
N VAL A 153 33.68 3.79 -24.45
CA VAL A 153 35.02 4.40 -24.28
C VAL A 153 35.67 4.73 -25.61
N ALA A 154 35.21 4.13 -26.72
CA ALA A 154 35.81 4.28 -28.04
C ALA A 154 35.88 5.73 -28.52
N ASP A 155 34.84 6.54 -28.27
CA ASP A 155 34.83 7.94 -28.67
C ASP A 155 35.74 8.82 -27.80
N ILE A 156 35.92 8.45 -26.53
CA ILE A 156 36.90 9.09 -25.63
C ILE A 156 38.32 8.74 -26.08
N LEU A 157 38.58 7.49 -26.44
CA LEU A 157 39.88 7.02 -26.93
C LEU A 157 40.27 7.65 -28.27
N ARG A 158 39.31 7.83 -29.20
CA ARG A 158 39.56 8.48 -30.50
C ARG A 158 39.91 9.96 -30.38
N ASN A 159 39.32 10.63 -29.40
CA ASN A 159 39.48 12.07 -29.22
C ASN A 159 40.57 12.41 -28.18
N MET A 160 41.31 11.41 -27.68
CA MET A 160 42.38 11.63 -26.72
C MET A 160 43.59 12.25 -27.46
N PRO A 161 43.99 13.49 -27.15
CA PRO A 161 45.10 14.14 -27.83
C PRO A 161 46.41 13.44 -27.45
N GLY A 162 47.04 12.77 -28.41
CA GLY A 162 48.39 12.21 -28.26
C GLY A 162 48.59 10.74 -28.64
N ILE A 163 47.58 10.03 -29.15
CA ILE A 163 47.79 8.66 -29.66
C ILE A 163 48.05 8.74 -31.18
N PRO A 164 49.23 8.32 -31.69
CA PRO A 164 49.45 8.24 -33.12
C PRO A 164 48.51 7.20 -33.70
N VAL A 165 47.73 7.60 -34.70
CA VAL A 165 46.97 6.66 -35.54
C VAL A 165 48.00 5.74 -36.20
N LEU A 166 48.04 4.47 -35.79
CA LEU A 166 48.75 3.44 -36.53
C LEU A 166 47.97 3.25 -37.84
N GLU A 167 48.52 3.77 -38.93
CA GLU A 167 48.09 3.38 -40.26
C GLU A 167 48.52 1.94 -40.55
N GLN A 168 47.53 1.16 -40.98
CA GLN A 168 47.52 -0.19 -41.56
C GLN A 168 47.58 -1.38 -40.59
#